data_AF-A0A5C3MI69-F1
#
_entry.id   AF-A0A5C3MI69-F1
#
_cell.length_a   1.000
_cell.length_b   1.000
_cell.length_c   1.000
_cell.angle_alpha   90.00
_cell.angle_beta   90.00
_cell.angle_gamma   90.00
#
_symmetry.space_group_name_H-M   'P 1'
#
loop_
_entity.id
_entity.type
_entity.pdbx_description
1 polymer ?
#
loop_
_entity_poly.entity_id
_entity_poly.type
_entity_poly.pdbx_seq_one_letter_code
_entity_poly.pdbx_strand_id
1 'polypeptide(L)'
;MIRRTPTLVPMSDLDVQDIRDMIAKQKASALSHQQLVVKMKRLAENPNMEQEDIDMLAQISKRHQEDKEKARRIGLPDAESSRS
;
A
#
# COMPACT_ATOMS: atom_id res chain seq x y z
N MET A 1 16.76 -38.78 35.06
CA MET A 1 16.47 -37.37 34.73
C MET A 1 15.12 -37.33 34.02
N ILE A 2 14.12 -36.65 34.60
CA ILE A 2 12.77 -36.61 34.01
C ILE A 2 12.73 -35.54 32.91
N ARG A 3 12.32 -35.92 31.70
CA ARG A 3 12.10 -34.97 30.60
C ARG A 3 10.68 -34.41 30.74
N ARG A 4 10.57 -33.07 30.71
CA ARG A 4 9.28 -32.36 30.70
C ARG A 4 8.72 -32.30 29.30
N THR A 5 7.39 -32.33 29.20
CA THR A 5 6.67 -32.13 27.94
C THR A 5 6.90 -30.69 27.45
N PRO A 6 7.15 -30.49 26.14
CA PRO A 6 7.30 -29.15 25.58
C PRO A 6 5.98 -28.37 25.69
N THR A 7 6.10 -27.07 25.93
CA THR A 7 4.94 -26.16 25.98
C THR A 7 4.39 -25.96 24.57
N LEU A 8 3.07 -26.13 24.41
CA LEU A 8 2.36 -25.78 23.19
C LEU A 8 1.77 -24.37 23.35
N VAL A 9 2.05 -23.48 22.40
CA VAL A 9 1.42 -22.16 22.32
C VAL A 9 0.12 -22.32 21.52
N PRO A 10 -1.06 -22.12 22.13
CA PRO A 10 -2.32 -22.18 21.40
C PRO A 10 -2.49 -20.93 20.54
N MET A 11 -3.15 -21.07 19.40
CA MET A 11 -3.60 -19.92 18.62
C MET A 11 -4.72 -19.22 19.39
N SER A 12 -4.58 -17.92 19.60
CA SER A 12 -5.56 -17.06 20.25
C SER A 12 -6.47 -16.40 19.22
N ASP A 13 -7.61 -15.86 19.68
CA ASP A 13 -8.50 -15.08 18.82
C ASP A 13 -7.83 -13.81 18.28
N LEU A 14 -6.82 -13.29 18.97
CA LEU A 14 -6.03 -12.14 18.51
C LEU A 14 -5.23 -12.50 17.25
N ASP A 15 -4.60 -13.67 17.21
CA ASP A 15 -3.86 -14.14 16.03
C ASP A 15 -4.78 -14.27 14.81
N VAL A 16 -6.03 -14.70 15.03
CA VAL A 16 -7.04 -14.78 13.97
C VAL A 16 -7.44 -13.39 13.49
N GLN A 17 -7.56 -12.43 14.41
CA GLN A 17 -7.91 -11.05 14.07
C GLN A 17 -6.80 -10.39 13.24
N ASP A 18 -5.54 -10.56 13.62
CA ASP A 18 -4.38 -10.05 12.88
C ASP A 18 -4.35 -10.57 11.44
N ILE A 19 -4.63 -11.86 11.25
CA ILE A 19 -4.71 -12.47 9.91
C ILE A 19 -5.87 -11.89 9.10
N ARG A 20 -7.04 -11.69 9.71
CA ARG A 20 -8.20 -11.07 9.02
C ARG A 20 -7.87 -9.66 8.57
N ASP A 21 -7.25 -8.87 9.44
CA ASP A 21 -6.91 -7.48 9.14
C ASP A 21 -5.84 -7.39 8.04
N MET A 22 -4.86 -8.29 8.07
CA MET A 22 -3.89 -8.42 6.99
C MET A 22 -4.57 -8.74 5.64
N ILE A 23 -5.50 -9.70 5.61
CA ILE A 23 -6.22 -10.07 4.38
C ILE A 23 -7.12 -8.91 3.91
N ALA A 24 -7.80 -8.23 4.82
CA ALA A 24 -8.63 -7.07 4.49
C ALA A 24 -7.80 -5.97 3.83
N LYS A 25 -6.62 -5.69 4.38
CA LYS A 25 -5.67 -4.72 3.81
C LYS A 25 -5.17 -5.13 2.42
N GLN A 26 -4.82 -6.40 2.22
CA GLN A 26 -4.39 -6.90 0.92
C GLN A 26 -5.49 -6.77 -0.14
N LYS A 27 -6.74 -7.11 0.21
CA LYS A 27 -7.90 -6.96 -0.68
C LYS A 27 -8.16 -5.50 -1.04
N ALA A 28 -8.12 -4.59 -0.06
CA ALA A 28 -8.30 -3.16 -0.28
C ALA A 28 -7.21 -2.60 -1.22
N SER A 29 -5.95 -3.00 -1.00
CA SER A 29 -4.83 -2.61 -1.86
C SER A 29 -4.99 -3.12 -3.30
N ALA A 30 -5.38 -4.39 -3.46
CA ALA A 30 -5.61 -4.98 -4.78
C ALA A 30 -6.72 -4.27 -5.56
N LEU A 31 -7.84 -3.94 -4.90
CA LEU A 31 -8.94 -3.19 -5.51
C LEU A 31 -8.50 -1.79 -5.95
N SER A 32 -7.77 -1.07 -5.08
CA SER A 32 -7.22 0.25 -5.41
C SER A 32 -6.28 0.18 -6.62
N HIS A 33 -5.39 -0.82 -6.64
CA HIS A 33 -4.47 -1.03 -7.74
C HIS A 33 -5.19 -1.35 -9.05
N GLN A 34 -6.22 -2.21 -9.01
CA GLN A 34 -7.02 -2.53 -10.19
C GLN A 34 -7.72 -1.27 -10.75
N GLN A 35 -8.29 -0.44 -9.88
CA GLN A 35 -8.93 0.82 -10.30
C GLN A 35 -7.90 1.78 -10.93
N LEU A 36 -6.69 1.86 -10.38
CA LEU A 36 -5.62 2.67 -10.94
C LEU A 36 -5.20 2.17 -12.33
N VAL A 37 -5.01 0.86 -12.49
CA VAL A 37 -4.64 0.25 -13.79
C VAL A 37 -5.72 0.53 -14.84
N VAL A 38 -7.01 0.42 -14.49
CA VAL A 38 -8.10 0.75 -15.41
C VAL A 38 -8.07 2.23 -15.82
N LYS A 39 -7.81 3.14 -14.88
CA LYS A 39 -7.67 4.58 -15.18
C LYS A 39 -6.47 4.86 -16.09
N MET A 40 -5.32 4.26 -15.79
CA MET A 40 -4.10 4.39 -16.61
C MET A 40 -4.32 3.85 -18.02
N LYS A 41 -4.98 2.71 -18.15
CA LYS A 41 -5.35 2.13 -19.45
C LYS A 41 -6.21 3.09 -20.27
N ARG A 42 -7.26 3.68 -19.67
CA ARG A 42 -8.11 4.67 -20.34
C ARG A 42 -7.36 5.91 -20.79
N LEU A 43 -6.41 6.38 -19.98
CA LEU A 43 -5.58 7.53 -20.33
C LEU A 43 -4.63 7.20 -21.49
N ALA A 44 -4.00 6.03 -21.47
CA ALA A 44 -3.10 5.59 -22.55
C ALA A 44 -3.82 5.33 -23.87
N GLU A 45 -5.09 4.91 -23.82
CA GLU A 45 -5.93 4.69 -25.00
C GLU A 45 -6.52 5.99 -25.58
N ASN A 46 -6.36 7.14 -24.91
CA ASN A 46 -6.82 8.43 -25.44
C ASN A 46 -5.83 8.96 -26.50
N PRO A 47 -6.21 9.03 -27.78
CA PRO A 47 -5.31 9.47 -28.85
C PRO A 47 -5.02 10.98 -28.85
N ASN A 48 -5.68 11.75 -27.97
CA ASN A 48 -5.49 13.20 -27.81
C ASN A 48 -4.51 13.56 -26.69
N MET A 49 -3.81 12.61 -26.07
CA MET A 49 -2.83 12.91 -25.05
C MET A 49 -1.56 13.47 -25.72
N GLU A 50 -1.32 14.77 -25.54
CA GLU A 50 -0.15 15.42 -26.12
C GLU A 50 1.12 15.10 -25.32
N GLN A 51 2.29 15.21 -25.96
CA GLN A 51 3.58 14.92 -25.35
C GLN A 51 3.84 15.77 -24.10
N GLU A 52 3.31 17.00 -24.07
CA GLU A 52 3.42 17.94 -22.94
C GLU A 52 2.68 17.44 -21.69
N ASP A 53 1.54 16.77 -21.86
CA ASP A 53 0.77 16.20 -20.75
C ASP A 53 1.53 15.07 -20.06
N ILE A 54 2.28 14.27 -20.84
CA ILE A 54 3.09 13.16 -20.34
C ILE A 54 4.26 13.70 -19.50
N ASP A 55 4.95 14.74 -19.99
CA ASP A 55 6.04 15.38 -19.28
C ASP A 55 5.57 16.07 -18.00
N MET A 56 4.39 16.69 -18.02
CA MET A 56 3.77 17.29 -16.84
C MET A 56 3.45 16.23 -15.77
N LEU A 57 2.86 15.09 -16.17
CA LEU A 57 2.58 13.97 -15.27
C LEU A 57 3.85 13.41 -14.63
N ALA A 58 4.94 13.29 -15.39
CA ALA A 58 6.22 12.83 -14.89
C ALA A 58 6.83 13.80 -13.86
N GLN A 59 6.70 15.11 -14.08
CA GLN A 59 7.14 16.12 -13.11
C GLN A 59 6.33 16.07 -11.82
N ILE A 60 5.01 15.89 -11.91
CA ILE A 60 4.11 15.78 -10.76
C ILE A 60 4.46 14.50 -9.95
N SER A 61 4.66 13.36 -10.61
CA SER A 61 5.01 12.12 -9.91
C SER A 61 6.35 12.22 -9.19
N LYS A 62 7.33 12.90 -9.78
CA LYS A 62 8.65 13.10 -9.19
C LYS A 62 8.59 13.97 -7.93
N ARG A 63 7.89 15.11 -7.98
CA ARG A 63 7.67 15.96 -6.80
C ARG A 63 6.95 15.22 -5.68
N HIS A 64 5.94 14.43 -6.03
CA HIS A 64 5.20 13.64 -5.05
C HIS A 64 6.05 12.54 -4.39
N GLN A 65 7.03 11.97 -5.10
CA GLN A 65 8.00 11.04 -4.51
C GLN A 65 8.97 11.73 -3.56
N GLU A 66 9.51 12.89 -3.95
CA GLU A 66 10.41 13.69 -3.11
C GLU A 66 9.73 14.13 -1.82
N ASP A 67 8.46 14.54 -1.89
CA ASP A 67 7.68 14.95 -0.71
C ASP A 67 7.38 13.77 0.21
N LYS A 68 7.12 12.58 -0.35
CA LYS A 68 6.99 11.34 0.44
C LYS A 68 8.29 10.97 1.13
N GLU A 69 9.42 11.10 0.44
CA GLU A 69 10.73 10.79 1.03
C GLU A 69 11.11 11.78 2.14
N LYS A 70 10.83 13.08 1.94
CA LYS A 70 10.99 14.11 2.98
C LYS A 70 10.07 13.87 4.17
N ALA A 71 8.80 13.51 3.95
CA ALA A 71 7.86 13.19 5.02
C ALA A 71 8.35 12.01 5.87
N ARG A 72 8.86 10.95 5.22
CA ARG A 72 9.49 9.81 5.89
C ARG A 72 10.72 10.21 6.69
N ARG A 73 11.55 11.12 6.17
CA ARG A 73 12.75 11.62 6.86
C ARG A 73 12.43 12.47 8.09
N ILE A 74 11.31 13.18 8.08
CA ILE A 74 10.85 14.04 9.20
C ILE A 74 10.06 13.21 10.24
N GLY A 75 9.84 11.92 10.00
CA GLY A 75 9.10 11.04 10.91
C GLY A 75 7.59 11.32 10.91
N LEU A 76 7.07 11.98 9.87
CA LEU A 76 5.63 12.08 9.67
C LEU A 76 5.13 10.70 9.24
N PRO A 77 4.14 10.10 9.95
CA PRO A 77 3.54 8.86 9.49
C PRO A 77 2.92 9.14 8.13
N ASP A 78 3.20 8.26 7.15
CA ASP A 78 2.46 8.25 5.89
C ASP A 78 0.97 8.35 6.25
N ALA A 79 0.18 9.22 5.61
CA ALA A 79 -1.22 9.46 5.97
C ALA A 79 -2.08 8.17 5.96
N GLU A 80 -1.56 7.09 5.37
CA GLU A 80 -2.14 5.74 5.42
C GLU A 80 -1.82 4.94 6.69
N SER A 81 -0.77 5.30 7.44
CA SER A 81 -0.41 4.69 8.74
C SER A 81 -1.21 5.26 9.91
N SER A 82 -1.78 6.47 9.78
CA SER A 82 -2.49 7.17 10.86
C SER A 82 -4.00 6.87 10.91
N ARG A 83 -4.51 6.01 10.03
CA ARG A 83 -5.91 5.54 10.01
C ARG A 83 -6.07 4.09 10.48
N SER A 84 -5.05 3.55 11.16
CA SER A 84 -5.08 2.22 11.79
C SER A 84 -5.59 2.33 13.21
#